data_AF-A0A6A7ANN5-F1
#
_entry.id   AF-A0A6A7ANN5-F1
#
_cell.length_a   1.000
_cell.length_b   1.000
_cell.length_c   1.000
_cell.angle_alpha   90.00
_cell.angle_beta   90.00
_cell.angle_gamma   90.00
#
_symmetry.space_group_name_H-M   'P 1'
#
loop_
_entity.id
_entity.type
_entity.pdbx_description
1 polymer ?
#
loop_
_entity_poly.entity_id
_entity_poly.type
_entity_poly.pdbx_seq_one_letter_code
_entity_poly.pdbx_strand_id
1 'polypeptide(L)' 'MDDHGDHDAVMLGGAAAQSVMYSAPTNPIQVTGDADLNFAAKNRPAVPVPNGVCVRMIDFAPGTESNLHRALTLGMGTV' A
#
# COMPACT_ATOMS: atom_id res chain seq x y z
N MET A 1 -20.49 -8.14 8.59
CA MET A 1 -19.35 -7.98 9.51
C MET A 1 -18.20 -8.16 8.59
N ASP A 2 -17.66 -7.05 8.13
CA ASP A 2 -16.87 -7.05 6.91
C ASP A 2 -15.41 -7.15 7.35
N ASP A 3 -14.63 -7.99 6.68
CA ASP A 3 -13.21 -8.21 6.98
C ASP A 3 -12.39 -7.37 6.01
N HIS A 4 -11.91 -6.23 6.49
CA HIS A 4 -11.17 -5.24 5.72
C HIS A 4 -10.02 -4.73 6.58
N GLY A 5 -8.84 -4.60 5.97
CA GLY A 5 -7.67 -4.05 6.65
C GLY A 5 -7.82 -2.55 6.90
N ASP A 6 -6.99 -2.00 7.78
CA ASP A 6 -7.07 -0.59 8.23
C ASP A 6 -7.01 0.45 7.09
N HIS A 7 -6.50 0.06 5.90
CA HIS A 7 -6.17 0.96 4.80
C HIS A 7 -6.69 0.50 3.44
N ASP A 8 -7.94 0.03 3.38
CA ASP A 8 -8.63 -0.23 2.11
C ASP A 8 -9.07 1.08 1.42
N ALA A 9 -9.06 1.12 0.09
CA ALA A 9 -9.56 2.27 -0.65
C ALA A 9 -10.05 1.91 -2.05
N VAL A 10 -11.14 2.54 -2.46
CA VAL A 10 -11.58 2.57 -3.86
C VAL A 10 -10.67 3.53 -4.65
N MET A 11 -10.24 3.11 -5.84
CA MET A 11 -9.35 3.83 -6.74
C MET A 11 -10.00 4.00 -8.12
N LEU A 12 -9.39 4.85 -8.96
CA LEU A 12 -9.79 5.03 -10.37
C LEU A 12 -11.31 5.27 -10.56
N GLY A 13 -11.91 6.08 -9.68
CA GLY A 13 -13.34 6.39 -9.77
C GLY A 13 -14.28 5.19 -9.59
N GLY A 14 -13.82 4.11 -8.93
CA GLY A 14 -14.61 2.89 -8.75
C GLY A 14 -14.14 1.71 -9.61
N ALA A 15 -13.21 1.95 -10.55
CA ALA A 15 -12.72 0.91 -11.46
C ALA A 15 -11.58 0.05 -10.87
N ALA A 16 -11.12 0.36 -9.66
CA ALA A 16 -10.16 -0.46 -8.93
C ALA A 16 -10.35 -0.33 -7.41
N ALA A 17 -9.79 -1.28 -6.68
CA ALA A 17 -9.68 -1.22 -5.22
C ALA A 17 -8.23 -1.54 -4.82
N GLN A 18 -7.82 -1.03 -3.66
CA GLN A 18 -6.57 -1.43 -3.02
C GLN A 18 -6.81 -1.89 -1.60
N SER A 19 -5.92 -2.75 -1.13
CA SER A 19 -5.74 -3.05 0.27
C SER A 19 -4.25 -2.97 0.61
N VAL A 20 -3.90 -2.17 1.60
CA VAL A 20 -2.52 -2.07 2.10
C VAL A 20 -2.37 -3.05 3.25
N MET A 21 -1.48 -4.03 3.07
CA MET A 21 -1.22 -5.07 4.07
C MET A 21 -0.21 -4.60 5.12
N TYR A 22 0.79 -3.84 4.71
CA TYR A 22 1.86 -3.37 5.59
C TYR A 22 2.58 -2.15 5.01
N SER A 23 3.08 -1.30 5.90
CA SER A 23 4.00 -0.21 5.54
C SER A 23 4.90 0.17 6.71
N ALA A 24 6.11 0.60 6.41
CA ALA A 24 7.06 1.10 7.40
C ALA A 24 7.72 2.39 6.90
N PRO A 25 8.15 3.29 7.80
CA PRO A 25 8.77 4.55 7.43
C PRO A 25 10.24 4.41 7.00
N THR A 26 10.85 3.25 7.22
CA THR A 26 12.27 3.00 6.95
C THR A 26 12.49 1.68 6.22
N ASN A 27 13.65 1.56 5.58
CA ASN A 27 14.20 0.35 5.02
C ASN A 27 15.71 0.31 5.33
N PRO A 28 16.22 -0.58 6.20
CA PRO A 28 15.54 -1.74 6.80
C PRO A 28 14.39 -1.40 7.77
N ILE A 29 13.45 -2.32 7.90
CA ILE A 29 12.29 -2.23 8.81
C ILE A 29 12.68 -2.44 10.28
N GLN A 30 11.87 -1.93 11.21
CA GLN A 30 11.98 -2.16 12.65
C GLN A 30 11.07 -3.31 13.10
N VAL A 31 11.69 -4.38 13.58
CA VAL A 31 11.01 -5.59 14.07
C VAL A 31 10.96 -5.68 15.60
N THR A 32 11.32 -4.59 16.29
CA THR A 32 11.35 -4.52 17.76
C THR A 32 10.33 -3.51 18.27
N GLY A 33 9.73 -3.82 19.42
CA GLY A 33 8.82 -2.90 20.12
C GLY A 33 7.59 -2.47 19.31
N ASP A 34 7.18 -3.27 18.33
CA ASP A 34 6.04 -3.01 17.44
C ASP A 34 6.08 -1.63 16.75
N ALA A 35 7.27 -1.04 16.58
CA ALA A 35 7.41 0.31 16.08
C ALA A 35 6.75 0.49 14.71
N ASP A 36 7.02 -0.43 13.78
CA ASP A 36 6.44 -0.38 12.44
C ASP A 36 4.97 -0.81 12.39
N LEU A 37 4.54 -1.71 13.28
CA LEU A 37 3.11 -2.06 13.38
C LEU A 37 2.29 -0.86 13.83
N ASN A 38 2.79 -0.14 14.84
CA ASN A 38 2.19 1.10 15.33
C ASN A 38 2.20 2.20 14.26
N PHE A 39 3.26 2.28 13.44
CA PHE A 39 3.32 3.18 12.30
C PHE A 39 2.27 2.81 11.25
N ALA A 40 2.23 1.53 10.83
CA ALA A 40 1.31 1.02 9.83
C ALA A 40 -0.15 1.27 10.22
N ALA A 41 -0.54 0.96 11.46
CA ALA A 41 -1.91 1.17 11.94
C ALA A 41 -2.34 2.65 11.90
N LYS A 42 -1.42 3.59 12.17
CA LYS A 42 -1.73 5.02 12.30
C LYS A 42 -1.58 5.81 11.00
N ASN A 43 -0.79 5.30 10.04
CA ASN A 43 -0.39 6.07 8.86
C ASN A 43 -0.78 5.33 7.59
N ARG A 44 -1.78 5.86 6.87
CA ARG A 44 -2.07 5.40 5.51
C ARG A 44 -0.89 5.77 4.59
N PRO A 45 -0.24 4.81 3.91
CA PRO A 45 0.95 5.10 3.12
C PRO A 45 0.65 5.83 1.81
N ALA A 46 1.44 6.85 1.51
CA ALA A 46 1.48 7.53 0.21
C ALA A 46 2.12 6.64 -0.89
N VAL A 47 2.06 7.12 -2.14
CA VAL A 47 2.79 6.53 -3.28
C VAL A 47 3.71 7.60 -3.87
N PRO A 48 5.05 7.50 -3.71
CA PRO A 48 5.81 6.51 -2.92
C PRO A 48 5.86 6.82 -1.41
N VAL A 49 6.30 5.84 -0.59
CA VAL A 49 6.71 6.04 0.82
C VAL A 49 8.21 6.37 0.85
N PRO A 50 8.62 7.62 1.12
CA PRO A 50 10.04 7.99 1.10
C PRO A 50 10.84 7.19 2.15
N ASN A 51 11.97 6.62 1.73
CA ASN A 51 12.87 5.79 2.55
C ASN A 51 12.26 4.53 3.18
N GLY A 52 10.97 4.27 2.94
CA GLY A 52 10.22 3.19 3.59
C GLY A 52 9.85 2.07 2.63
N VAL A 53 8.89 1.27 3.08
CA VAL A 53 8.32 0.16 2.30
C VAL A 53 6.79 0.19 2.37
N CYS A 54 6.15 -0.34 1.35
CA CYS A 54 4.71 -0.56 1.32
C CYS A 54 4.40 -1.85 0.56
N VAL A 55 3.55 -2.69 1.16
CA VAL A 55 2.98 -3.88 0.54
C VAL A 55 1.50 -3.62 0.36
N ARG A 56 1.03 -3.70 -0.89
CA ARG A 56 -0.37 -3.51 -1.24
C ARG A 56 -0.81 -4.47 -2.33
N MET A 57 -2.07 -4.86 -2.26
CA MET A 57 -2.80 -5.50 -3.34
C MET A 57 -3.62 -4.44 -4.06
N ILE A 58 -3.71 -4.56 -5.39
CA ILE A 58 -4.54 -3.70 -6.22
C ILE A 58 -5.36 -4.62 -7.13
N ASP A 59 -6.67 -4.52 -7.02
CA ASP A 59 -7.62 -5.22 -7.87
C ASP A 59 -8.15 -4.25 -8.92
N PHE A 60 -7.88 -4.54 -10.19
CA PHE A 60 -8.41 -3.79 -11.32
C PHE A 60 -9.67 -4.47 -11.87
N ALA A 61 -10.76 -3.70 -12.05
CA ALA A 61 -11.93 -4.20 -12.75
C ALA A 61 -11.59 -4.51 -14.22
N PRO A 62 -12.31 -5.43 -14.89
CA PRO A 62 -12.06 -5.78 -16.28
C PRO A 62 -12.03 -4.56 -17.21
N GLY A 63 -11.03 -4.50 -18.09
CA GLY A 63 -10.86 -3.38 -19.05
C GLY A 63 -10.34 -2.08 -18.44
N THR A 64 -9.92 -2.09 -17.18
CA THR A 64 -9.34 -0.92 -16.50
C THR A 64 -7.82 -0.90 -16.63
N GLU A 65 -7.25 0.29 -16.73
CA GLU A 65 -5.81 0.52 -16.70
C GLU A 65 -5.47 1.61 -15.68
N SER A 66 -4.25 1.55 -15.12
CA SER A 66 -3.74 2.61 -14.27
C SER A 66 -3.22 3.79 -15.10
N ASN A 67 -3.26 5.01 -14.54
CA ASN A 67 -2.54 6.14 -15.12
C ASN A 67 -1.01 5.87 -15.14
N LEU A 68 -0.37 6.21 -16.26
CA LEU A 68 1.09 6.20 -16.35
C LEU A 68 1.68 7.24 -15.38
N HIS A 69 2.50 6.78 -14.44
CA HIS A 69 3.20 7.64 -13.49
C HIS A 69 4.57 7.06 -13.12
N ARG A 70 5.40 7.87 -12.45
CA ARG A 70 6.71 7.46 -11.95
C ARG A 70 6.73 7.56 -10.43
N ALA A 71 7.35 6.57 -9.80
CA ALA A 71 7.68 6.58 -8.38
C ALA A 71 9.19 6.37 -8.20
N LEU A 72 9.78 7.06 -7.23
CA LEU A 72 11.15 6.83 -6.79
C LEU A 72 11.16 5.62 -5.85
N THR A 73 11.06 4.42 -6.43
CA THR A 73 10.98 3.14 -5.70
C THR A 73 11.46 1.98 -6.56
N LEU A 74 11.79 0.86 -5.92
CA LEU A 74 11.81 -0.44 -6.58
C LEU A 74 10.46 -1.13 -6.32
N GLY A 75 9.68 -1.34 -7.37
CA GLY A 75 8.43 -2.09 -7.29
C GLY A 75 8.65 -3.56 -7.63
N MET A 76 8.21 -4.46 -6.76
CA MET A 76 8.12 -5.90 -7.05
C MET A 76 6.66 -6.29 -7.06
N GLY A 77 6.19 -6.83 -8.19
CA GLY A 77 4.81 -7.24 -8.39
C GLY A 77 4.71 -8.73 -8.69
N THR A 78 3.69 -9.36 -8.11
CA THR A 78 3.26 -10.71 -8.45
C THR A 78 1.80 -10.65 -8.84
N VAL A 79 1.43 -11.35 -9.91
CA VAL A 79 0.04 -11.45 -10.42
C VAL A 79 -0.56 -12.79 -10.07
#